data_AF-A0A661VDR4-F1
#
_entry.id   AF-A0A661VDR4-F1
#
_cell.length_a   1.000
_cell.length_b   1.000
_cell.length_c   1.000
_cell.angle_alpha   90.00
_cell.angle_beta   90.00
_cell.angle_gamma   90.00
#
_symmetry.space_group_name_H-M   'P 1'
#
loop_
_entity.id
_entity.type
_entity.pdbx_description
1 polymer ?
#
loop_
_entity_poly.entity_id
_entity_poly.type
_entity_poly.pdbx_seq_one_letter_code
_entity_poly.pdbx_strand_id
1 'polypeptide(L)'
;LFAGFIETMSELVRILSLTFRLFGNMTAGELLILVMIFLIPWVAAVPFYGLELFLGFVQALIFGGLTLVFLVIAVTPREERV
;
A
#
# COMPACT_ATOMS: atom_id res chain seq x y z
N LEU A 1 3.40 -29.25 5.08
CA LEU A 1 1.96 -28.96 4.90
C LEU A 1 1.51 -27.77 5.74
N PHE A 2 1.61 -27.82 7.08
CA PHE A 2 1.26 -26.68 7.94
C PHE A 2 2.11 -25.42 7.69
N ALA A 3 3.44 -25.54 7.61
CA ALA A 3 4.32 -24.39 7.38
C ALA A 3 4.10 -23.73 5.99
N GLY A 4 3.94 -24.52 4.93
CA GLY A 4 3.73 -23.98 3.58
C GLY A 4 2.42 -23.20 3.42
N PHE A 5 1.34 -23.64 4.08
CA PHE A 5 0.08 -22.89 4.08
C PHE A 5 0.19 -21.56 4.86
N ILE A 6 0.91 -21.57 5.98
CA ILE A 6 1.17 -20.37 6.79
C ILE A 6 2.09 -19.37 6.07
N GLU A 7 3.08 -19.85 5.30
CA GLU A 7 4.00 -19.02 4.54
C GLU A 7 3.27 -18.25 3.43
N THR A 8 2.42 -18.92 2.66
CA THR A 8 1.57 -18.28 1.65
C THR A 8 0.56 -17.30 2.27
N MET A 9 -0.04 -17.64 3.41
CA MET A 9 -0.92 -16.71 4.14
C MET A 9 -0.16 -15.48 4.66
N SER A 10 1.06 -15.65 5.17
CA SER A 10 1.92 -14.57 5.65
C SER A 10 2.28 -13.59 4.53
N GLU A 11 2.58 -14.09 3.33
CA GLU A 11 2.83 -13.26 2.15
C GLU A 11 1.60 -12.47 1.72
N LEU A 12 0.42 -13.10 1.69
CA LEU A 12 -0.84 -12.42 1.39
C LEU A 12 -1.17 -11.33 2.42
N VAL A 13 -0.98 -11.60 3.71
CA VAL A 13 -1.20 -10.60 4.78
C VAL A 13 -0.25 -9.42 4.64
N ARG A 14 0.99 -9.63 4.19
CA ARG A 14 1.97 -8.56 3.96
C ARG A 14 1.56 -7.62 2.84
N ILE A 15 1.06 -8.19 1.73
CA ILE A 15 0.51 -7.44 0.59
C ILE A 15 -0.75 -6.68 1.03
N LEU A 16 -1.66 -7.34 1.75
CA LEU A 16 -2.90 -6.76 2.24
C LEU A 16 -2.64 -5.58 3.20
N SER A 17 -1.66 -5.72 4.10
CA SER A 17 -1.27 -4.67 5.04
C SER A 17 -0.68 -3.44 4.32
N LEU A 18 0.00 -3.66 3.19
CA LEU A 18 0.48 -2.57 2.33
C LEU A 18 -0.68 -1.87 1.57
N THR A 19 -1.62 -2.64 1.02
CA THR A 19 -2.80 -2.11 0.32
C THR A 19 -3.68 -1.29 1.26
N PHE A 20 -3.95 -1.79 2.47
CA PHE A 20 -4.70 -1.02 3.47
C PHE A 20 -3.98 0.27 3.89
N ARG A 21 -2.65 0.25 3.94
CA ARG A 21 -1.87 1.45 4.23
C ARG A 21 -1.99 2.48 3.10
N LEU A 22 -2.06 2.01 1.84
CA LEU A 22 -2.10 2.87 0.65
C LEU A 22 -3.50 3.44 0.44
N PHE A 23 -4.50 2.58 0.59
CA PHE A 23 -5.91 2.92 0.65
C PHE A 23 -6.17 3.92 1.78
N GLY A 24 -5.58 3.72 2.96
CA GLY A 24 -5.68 4.63 4.09
C GLY A 24 -5.13 6.02 3.78
N ASN A 25 -3.94 6.14 3.19
CA ASN A 25 -3.36 7.44 2.84
C ASN A 25 -4.13 8.18 1.73
N MET A 26 -4.64 7.47 0.71
CA MET A 26 -5.41 8.10 -0.36
C MET A 26 -6.82 8.50 0.10
N THR A 27 -7.44 7.64 0.93
CA THR A 27 -8.77 7.91 1.52
C THR A 27 -8.71 8.99 2.59
N ALA A 28 -7.62 9.07 3.36
CA ALA A 28 -7.42 10.15 4.34
C ALA A 28 -7.38 11.52 3.65
N GLY A 29 -6.66 11.65 2.54
CA GLY A 29 -6.59 12.92 1.80
C GLY A 29 -7.93 13.33 1.16
N GLU A 30 -8.70 12.37 0.65
CA GLU A 30 -10.04 12.64 0.11
C GLU A 30 -11.08 12.96 1.20
N LEU A 31 -11.06 12.20 2.31
CA LEU A 31 -11.88 12.48 3.50
C LEU A 31 -11.50 13.82 4.14
N LEU A 32 -10.21 14.18 4.13
CA LEU A 32 -9.72 15.45 4.63
C LEU A 32 -10.32 16.60 3.82
N ILE A 33 -10.36 16.53 2.48
CA ILE A 33 -11.02 17.55 1.66
C ILE A 33 -12.52 17.63 1.98
N LEU A 34 -13.18 16.49 2.12
CA LEU A 34 -14.62 16.42 2.44
C LEU A 34 -14.93 17.12 3.77
N VAL A 35 -14.08 16.92 4.78
CA VAL A 35 -14.20 17.54 6.11
C VAL A 35 -13.75 19.01 6.09
N MET A 36 -12.69 19.35 5.35
CA MET A 36 -12.13 20.70 5.28
C MET A 36 -13.07 21.69 4.56
N ILE A 37 -13.79 21.24 3.54
CA ILE A 37 -14.86 22.03 2.89
C ILE A 37 -15.94 22.46 3.90
N PHE A 38 -16.13 21.69 4.99
CA PHE A 38 -17.16 21.92 5.99
C PHE A 38 -16.68 22.65 7.26
N LEU A 39 -15.37 22.68 7.58
CA LEU A 39 -14.92 22.99 8.95
C LEU A 39 -13.77 24.01 9.13
N ILE A 40 -12.79 24.18 8.22
CA ILE A 40 -11.53 24.92 8.50
C ILE A 40 -11.04 25.81 7.33
N PRO A 41 -10.26 26.88 7.58
CA PRO A 41 -9.64 27.71 6.54
C PRO A 41 -8.67 26.95 5.61
N TRP A 42 -8.89 27.14 4.31
CA TRP A 42 -8.19 26.56 3.15
C TRP A 42 -6.65 26.55 3.20
N VAL A 43 -6.02 27.45 3.96
CA VAL A 43 -4.56 27.65 3.99
C VAL A 43 -3.81 26.50 4.65
N ALA A 44 -4.38 25.85 5.67
CA ALA A 44 -3.72 24.70 6.33
C ALA A 44 -3.75 23.42 5.47
N ALA A 45 -4.74 23.31 4.58
CA ALA A 45 -4.93 22.13 3.74
C ALA A 45 -3.91 22.05 2.59
N VAL A 46 -3.49 23.19 2.03
CA VAL A 46 -2.61 23.24 0.85
C VAL A 46 -1.26 22.55 1.05
N PRO A 47 -0.45 22.86 2.09
CA PRO A 47 0.84 22.21 2.29
C PRO A 47 0.69 20.74 2.73
N PHE A 48 -0.36 20.42 3.50
CA PHE A 48 -0.62 19.05 3.93
C PHE A 48 -1.02 18.14 2.76
N TYR A 49 -1.82 18.66 1.82
CA TYR A 49 -2.25 17.94 0.63
C TYR A 49 -1.09 17.59 -0.31
N GLY A 50 -0.14 18.53 -0.48
CA GLY A 50 1.07 18.28 -1.29
C GLY A 50 1.96 17.20 -0.68
N LEU A 51 2.15 17.21 0.64
CA LEU A 51 2.92 16.17 1.33
C LEU A 51 2.20 14.81 1.30
N GLU A 52 0.90 14.79 1.53
CA GLU A 52 0.11 13.56 1.56
C GLU A 52 0.06 12.87 0.19
N LEU A 53 -0.13 13.64 -0.88
CA LEU A 53 -0.05 13.15 -2.26
C LEU A 53 1.34 12.58 -2.58
N PHE A 54 2.40 13.24 -2.13
CA PHE A 54 3.77 12.78 -2.33
C PHE A 54 4.06 11.46 -1.59
N LEU A 55 3.62 11.34 -0.34
CA LEU A 55 3.78 10.11 0.45
C LEU A 55 2.97 8.96 -0.14
N GLY A 56 1.74 9.21 -0.62
CA GLY A 56 0.92 8.22 -1.33
C GLY A 56 1.58 7.73 -2.62
N PHE A 57 2.20 8.64 -3.38
CA PHE A 57 2.94 8.29 -4.60
C PHE A 57 4.15 7.39 -4.32
N VAL A 58 4.96 7.75 -3.31
CA VAL A 58 6.10 6.91 -2.87
C VAL A 58 5.62 5.53 -2.44
N GLN A 59 4.49 5.46 -1.73
CA GLN A 59 3.93 4.20 -1.28
C GLN A 59 3.46 3.31 -2.46
N ALA A 60 2.89 3.91 -3.51
CA ALA A 60 2.46 3.20 -4.71
C ALA A 60 3.64 2.61 -5.47
N LEU A 61 4.74 3.35 -5.57
CA LEU A 61 6.00 2.87 -6.15
C LEU A 61 6.57 1.67 -5.38
N ILE A 62 6.61 1.76 -4.04
CA ILE A 62 7.10 0.66 -3.19
C ILE A 62 6.21 -0.58 -3.34
N PHE A 63 4.89 -0.40 -3.42
CA PHE A 63 3.95 -1.50 -3.62
C PHE A 63 4.16 -2.20 -4.96
N GLY A 64 4.21 -1.45 -6.06
CA GLY A 64 4.48 -2.03 -7.39
C GLY A 64 5.82 -2.77 -7.44
N GLY A 65 6.86 -2.24 -6.78
CA GLY A 65 8.15 -2.89 -6.66
C GLY A 65 8.08 -4.22 -5.90
N LEU A 66 7.39 -4.26 -4.75
CA LEU A 66 7.20 -5.49 -3.99
C LEU A 66 6.32 -6.51 -4.74
N THR A 67 5.25 -6.07 -5.40
CA THR A 67 4.39 -6.94 -6.23
C THR A 67 5.17 -7.56 -7.37
N LEU A 68 6.05 -6.81 -8.04
CA LEU A 68 6.90 -7.34 -9.10
C LEU A 68 7.87 -8.40 -8.55
N VAL A 69 8.52 -8.13 -7.41
CA VAL A 69 9.42 -9.10 -6.76
C VAL A 69 8.67 -10.37 -6.35
N PHE A 70 7.47 -10.25 -5.78
CA PHE A 70 6.63 -11.40 -5.43
C PHE A 70 6.15 -12.17 -6.66
N LEU A 71 5.78 -11.48 -7.73
CA LEU A 71 5.40 -12.12 -8.99
C LEU A 71 6.57 -12.92 -9.56
N VAL A 72 7.79 -12.39 -9.49
CA VAL A 72 9.02 -13.10 -9.91
C VAL A 72 9.28 -14.32 -9.02
N ILE A 73 9.10 -14.21 -7.69
CA ILE A 73 9.24 -15.34 -6.76
C ILE A 73 8.18 -16.42 -7.02
N ALA A 74 6.94 -16.03 -7.31
CA ALA A 74 5.84 -16.96 -7.57
C ALA A 74 5.90 -17.60 -8.96
N VAL A 75 6.38 -16.86 -9.96
CA VAL A 75 6.56 -17.34 -11.34
C VAL A 75 7.82 -18.18 -11.48
N THR A 76 8.85 -17.97 -10.63
CA THR A 76 9.95 -18.93 -10.49
C THR A 76 9.39 -20.12 -9.73
N PRO A 77 8.97 -21.19 -10.41
CA PRO A 77 8.49 -22.36 -9.72
C PRO A 77 9.70 -22.94 -8.99
N ARG A 78 9.42 -23.68 -7.93
CA ARG A 78 10.32 -24.67 -7.33
C ARG A 78 10.86 -25.60 -8.42
N GLU A 79 11.89 -25.18 -9.14
CA GLU A 79 12.74 -26.05 -9.92
C GLU A 79 13.79 -26.59 -8.94
N GLU A 80 13.79 -27.91 -8.83
CA GLU A 80 14.87 -28.71 -8.24
C GLU A 80 14.95 -28.75 -6.70
N ARG A 81 14.24 -29.74 -6.13
CA ARG A 81 14.90 -30.82 -5.38
C ARG A 81 14.08 -32.11 -5.54
N VAL A 82 14.45 -32.86 -6.57
CA VAL A 82 14.26 -34.31 -6.65
C VAL A 82 15.29 -34.97 -5.74
#